data_AF-A0A2G6GR39-F1
#
_entry.id   AF-A0A2G6GR39-F1
#
_cell.length_a   1.000
_cell.length_b   1.000
_cell.length_c   1.000
_cell.angle_alpha   90.00
_cell.angle_beta   90.00
_cell.angle_gamma   90.00
#
_symmetry.space_group_name_H-M   'P 1'
#
loop_
_entity.id
_entity.type
_entity.pdbx_description
1 polymer ?
#
loop_
_entity_poly.entity_id
_entity_poly.type
_entity_poly.pdbx_seq_one_letter_code
_entity_poly.pdbx_strand_id
1 'polypeptide(L)' 'MEFKSTKGIFLQIADTLSKQVLDGKLNAGDRVPSVRDLAVEVEVNRNTVMRSYSYLQEKGIFENRR' A
#
# COMPACT_ATOMS: atom_id res chain seq x y z
N MET A 1 -7.10 -3.25 -11.55
CA MET A 1 -5.80 -2.54 -11.72
C MET A 1 -4.98 -3.29 -12.76
N GLU A 2 -4.40 -2.61 -13.76
CA GLU A 2 -3.39 -3.23 -14.62
C GLU A 2 -2.01 -3.06 -13.99
N PHE A 3 -1.31 -4.18 -13.73
CA PHE A 3 0.03 -4.16 -13.17
C PHE A 3 1.08 -4.29 -14.30
N LYS A 4 2.06 -3.39 -14.36
CA LYS A 4 3.14 -3.43 -15.37
C LYS A 4 4.21 -4.46 -14.99
N SER A 5 4.70 -5.25 -15.95
CA SER A 5 5.53 -6.45 -15.69
C SER A 5 6.96 -6.21 -15.19
N THR A 6 7.49 -4.98 -15.23
CA THR A 6 8.88 -4.68 -14.85
C THR A 6 9.10 -4.41 -13.36
N LYS A 7 8.03 -4.16 -12.59
CA LYS A 7 8.11 -3.80 -11.16
C LYS A 7 7.31 -4.81 -10.35
N GLY A 8 7.87 -5.31 -9.24
CA GLY A 8 7.16 -6.26 -8.38
C GLY A 8 5.81 -5.70 -7.90
N ILE A 9 4.76 -6.53 -7.88
CA ILE A 9 3.39 -6.11 -7.53
C ILE A 9 3.34 -5.33 -6.21
N PHE A 10 4.10 -5.76 -5.20
CA PHE A 10 4.14 -5.07 -3.91
C PHE A 10 4.64 -3.61 -4.03
N LEU A 11 5.59 -3.34 -4.94
CA LEU A 11 6.06 -1.98 -5.16
C LEU A 11 5.06 -1.16 -5.97
N GLN A 12 4.28 -1.78 -6.84
CA GLN A 12 3.21 -1.07 -7.57
C GLN A 12 2.08 -0.63 -6.62
N ILE A 13 1.74 -1.50 -5.66
CA ILE A 13 0.79 -1.16 -4.59
C ILE A 13 1.37 -0.02 -3.72
N ALA A 14 2.65 -0.11 -3.33
CA ALA A 14 3.31 0.92 -2.54
C ALA A 14 3.37 2.28 -3.27
N ASP A 15 3.68 2.28 -4.57
CA ASP A 15 3.66 3.49 -5.39
C ASP A 15 2.26 4.09 -5.45
N THR A 16 1.23 3.25 -5.60
CA THR A 16 -0.16 3.71 -5.68
C THR A 16 -0.59 4.39 -4.39
N LEU A 17 -0.27 3.78 -3.25
CA LEU A 17 -0.55 4.36 -1.93
C LEU A 17 0.24 5.65 -1.70
N SER A 18 1.53 5.66 -2.04
CA SER A 18 2.37 6.87 -1.97
C SER A 18 1.78 7.99 -2.83
N LYS A 19 1.27 7.66 -4.02
CA LYS A 19 0.62 8.64 -4.89
C LYS A 19 -0.65 9.20 -4.27
N GLN A 20 -1.46 8.38 -3.59
CA GLN A 20 -2.64 8.88 -2.87
C GLN A 20 -2.27 9.86 -1.75
N VAL A 21 -1.15 9.65 -1.07
CA VAL A 21 -0.60 10.61 -0.09
C VAL A 21 -0.21 11.92 -0.79
N LEU A 22 0.54 11.84 -1.89
CA LEU A 22 0.96 13.02 -2.66
C LEU A 22 -0.22 13.79 -3.26
N ASP A 23 -1.28 13.07 -3.68
CA ASP A 23 -2.52 13.65 -4.21
C ASP A 23 -3.44 14.19 -3.10
N GLY A 24 -3.07 14.08 -1.82
CA GLY A 24 -3.86 14.55 -0.68
C GLY A 24 -5.11 13.70 -0.36
N LYS A 25 -5.23 12.52 -0.95
CA LYS A 25 -6.32 11.57 -0.70
C LYS A 25 -6.13 10.79 0.59
N LEU A 26 -4.87 10.61 1.01
CA LEU A 26 -4.48 10.05 2.30
C LEU A 26 -3.67 11.10 3.05
N ASN A 27 -4.19 11.54 4.19
CA ASN A 27 -3.53 12.53 5.05
C ASN A 27 -2.87 11.86 6.25
N ALA A 28 -1.96 12.58 6.90
CA ALA A 28 -1.33 12.11 8.11
C ALA A 28 -2.39 11.83 9.20
N GLY A 29 -2.36 10.62 9.75
CA GLY A 29 -3.31 10.16 10.76
C GLY A 29 -4.55 9.46 10.19
N ASP A 30 -4.77 9.50 8.87
CA ASP A 30 -5.84 8.73 8.25
C ASP A 30 -5.56 7.23 8.39
N ARG A 31 -6.64 6.47 8.61
CA ARG A 31 -6.55 5.01 8.60
C ARG A 31 -6.56 4.51 7.17
N VAL A 32 -5.61 3.64 6.86
CA VAL A 32 -5.60 2.87 5.61
C VAL A 32 -6.37 1.57 5.78
N PRO A 33 -6.83 0.93 4.69
CA PRO A 33 -7.47 -0.37 4.76
C PRO A 33 -6.59 -1.42 5.47
N SER A 34 -7.19 -2.45 6.04
CA SER A 34 -6.39 -3.54 6.59
C SER A 34 -5.70 -4.33 5.47
N VAL A 35 -4.66 -5.10 5.81
CA VAL A 35 -4.01 -6.02 4.85
C VAL A 35 -5.03 -6.95 4.19
N ARG A 36 -6.06 -7.37 4.93
CA ARG A 36 -7.11 -8.25 4.41
C ARG A 36 -8.00 -7.51 3.42
N ASP A 37 -8.44 -6.31 3.78
CA ASP A 37 -9.37 -5.53 2.96
C ASP A 37 -8.69 -5.09 1.66
N LEU A 38 -7.48 -4.55 1.73
CA LEU A 38 -6.75 -4.14 0.53
C LEU A 38 -6.43 -5.32 -0.37
N ALA A 39 -6.10 -6.49 0.20
CA ALA A 39 -5.83 -7.70 -0.59
C ALA A 39 -7.06 -8.18 -1.38
N VAL A 40 -8.26 -8.03 -0.81
CA VAL A 40 -9.52 -8.30 -1.50
C VAL A 40 -9.79 -7.23 -2.56
N GLU A 41 -9.63 -5.95 -2.22
CA GLU A 41 -9.88 -4.83 -3.14
C GLU A 41 -9.02 -4.87 -4.40
N VAL A 42 -7.72 -5.15 -4.25
CA VAL A 42 -6.79 -5.21 -5.38
C VAL A 42 -6.60 -6.63 -5.95
N GLU A 43 -7.32 -7.61 -5.40
CA GLU A 43 -7.26 -9.03 -5.80
C GLU A 43 -5.84 -9.62 -5.82
N VAL A 44 -5.06 -9.36 -4.77
CA VAL A 44 -3.68 -9.87 -4.64
C VAL A 44 -3.47 -10.68 -3.36
N ASN A 45 -2.37 -11.44 -3.33
CA ASN A 45 -1.98 -12.18 -2.14
C ASN A 45 -1.77 -11.25 -0.93
N ARG A 46 -2.35 -11.59 0.23
CA ARG A 46 -2.19 -10.85 1.51
C ARG A 46 -0.72 -10.59 1.87
N ASN A 47 0.19 -11.52 1.59
CA ASN A 47 1.62 -11.33 1.84
C ASN A 47 2.22 -10.24 0.94
N THR A 48 1.70 -10.08 -0.28
CA THR A 48 2.11 -8.99 -1.19
C THR A 48 1.70 -7.65 -0.62
N VAL A 49 0.46 -7.51 -0.13
CA VAL A 49 0.00 -6.28 0.55
C VAL A 49 0.78 -6.00 1.82
N MET A 50 1.00 -7.04 2.65
CA MET A 50 1.81 -6.91 3.87
C MET A 50 3.21 -6.37 3.53
N ARG A 51 3.84 -6.91 2.49
CA ARG A 51 5.15 -6.44 2.01
C ARG A 51 5.11 -4.99 1.53
N SER A 52 4.02 -4.54 0.89
CA SER A 52 3.82 -3.14 0.51
C SER A 52 3.74 -2.23 1.73
N TYR A 53 2.95 -2.60 2.75
CA TYR A 53 2.85 -1.82 3.98
C TYR A 53 4.16 -1.80 4.76
N SER A 54 4.86 -2.93 4.88
CA SER A 54 6.18 -2.96 5.51
C SER A 54 7.19 -2.08 4.78
N TYR A 55 7.17 -2.07 3.44
CA TYR A 55 8.02 -1.18 2.66
C TYR A 55 7.70 0.31 2.91
N LEU A 56 6.42 0.68 2.95
CA LEU A 56 6.00 2.06 3.24
C LEU A 56 6.33 2.46 4.69
N GLN A 57 6.29 1.52 5.63
CA GLN A 57 6.71 1.73 7.01
C GLN A 57 8.21 1.96 7.13
N GLU A 58 9.02 1.17 6.43
CA GLU A 58 10.48 1.37 6.37
C GLU A 58 10.85 2.73 5.76
N LYS A 59 10.03 3.24 4.84
CA LYS A 59 10.15 4.59 4.26
C LYS A 59 9.62 5.71 5.16
N GLY A 60 9.04 5.40 6.31
CA GLY A 60 8.44 6.37 7.23
C GLY A 60 7.17 7.03 6.70
N ILE A 61 6.54 6.45 5.67
CA ILE A 61 5.30 6.98 5.07
C ILE A 61 4.10 6.53 5.89
N PHE A 62 4.06 5.24 6.26
CA PHE A 62 3.02 4.66 7.10
C PHE A 62 3.58 4.23 8.46
N GLU A 63 2.71 4.17 9.46
CA GLU A 63 3.03 3.61 10.77
C GLU A 63 2.02 2.54 11.18
N ASN A 64 2.45 1.58 11.98
CA ASN A 64 1.53 0.64 12.61
C ASN A 64 1.06 1.24 13.94
N ARG A 65 -0.24 1.57 14.03
CA ARG A 65 -0.87 1.98 15.27
C ARG A 65 -1.71 0.81 15.79
N ARG A 66 -1.23 0.16 16.84
CA ARG A 66 -1.96 -0.89 17.57
C ARG A 66 -2.92 -0.30 18.59
#